data_AF-A0A7T8EDP1-F1
#
_entry.id   AF-A0A7T8EDP1-F1
#
_cell.length_a   1.000
_cell.length_b   1.000
_cell.length_c   1.000
_cell.angle_alpha   90.00
_cell.angle_beta   90.00
_cell.angle_gamma   90.00
#
_symmetry.space_group_name_H-M   'P 1'
#
loop_
_entity.id
_entity.type
_entity.pdbx_description
1 polymer ?
#
loop_
_entity_poly.entity_id
_entity_poly.type
_entity_poly.pdbx_seq_one_letter_code
_entity_poly.pdbx_strand_id
1 'polypeptide(L)'
;MKSASACVCPLINYFKEEKARTAVSNKEINQATGTQMASHWFTASQWQLPNAEQYQKLQALFTQKALERDYDTLETEFVALQRQYQGLAQEFDDLNTGERSHYKNNERDGKDKRYQPSRVQ
;
A
#
# COMPACT_ATOMS: atom_id res chain seq x y z
N MET A 1 -16.16 -7.66 -0.05
CA MET A 1 -15.07 -6.80 0.49
C MET A 1 -13.86 -6.97 -0.40
N LYS A 2 -13.63 -6.08 -1.37
CA LYS A 2 -12.41 -6.09 -2.19
C LYS A 2 -11.42 -5.18 -1.47
N SER A 3 -10.50 -5.77 -0.71
CA SER A 3 -9.45 -5.01 -0.03
C SER A 3 -8.65 -4.22 -1.07
N ALA A 4 -8.54 -2.91 -0.84
CA ALA A 4 -7.74 -1.98 -1.62
C ALA A 4 -6.24 -2.31 -1.47
N SER A 5 -5.81 -3.39 -2.11
CA SER A 5 -4.40 -3.66 -2.41
C SER A 5 -4.21 -3.43 -3.90
N ALA A 6 -4.53 -2.23 -4.36
CA ALA A 6 -4.54 -1.87 -5.78
C ALA A 6 -3.44 -0.85 -6.13
N CYS A 7 -2.72 -0.30 -5.16
CA CYS A 7 -1.76 0.77 -5.45
C CYS A 7 -0.37 0.20 -5.75
N VAL A 8 0.29 -0.57 -4.87
CA VAL A 8 1.70 -1.03 -5.07
C VAL A 8 1.89 -2.29 -5.94
N CYS A 9 0.81 -2.90 -6.40
CA CYS A 9 0.84 -4.16 -7.15
C CYS A 9 1.74 -4.19 -8.41
N PRO A 10 1.84 -3.15 -9.26
CA PRO A 10 2.66 -3.24 -10.46
C PRO A 10 4.16 -3.38 -10.14
N LEU A 11 4.66 -2.64 -9.14
CA LEU A 11 6.05 -2.76 -8.69
C LEU A 11 6.29 -4.10 -8.00
N ILE A 12 5.40 -4.53 -7.11
CA ILE A 12 5.53 -5.83 -6.43
C ILE A 12 5.52 -6.98 -7.44
N ASN A 13 4.64 -6.93 -8.44
CA ASN A 13 4.58 -7.95 -9.49
C ASN A 13 5.87 -7.97 -10.31
N TYR A 14 6.39 -6.81 -10.70
CA TYR A 14 7.68 -6.73 -11.38
C TYR A 14 8.78 -7.45 -10.58
N PHE A 15 9.01 -7.09 -9.31
CA PHE A 15 10.03 -7.75 -8.49
C PHE A 15 9.78 -9.26 -8.34
N LYS A 16 8.53 -9.70 -8.18
CA LYS A 16 8.18 -11.12 -8.07
C LYS A 16 8.43 -11.89 -9.35
N GLU A 17 8.08 -11.32 -10.50
CA GLU A 17 8.28 -11.92 -11.81
C GLU A 17 9.77 -12.03 -12.13
N GLU A 18 10.53 -10.96 -11.89
CA GLU A 18 11.99 -10.95 -12.09
C GLU A 18 12.67 -11.99 -11.18
N LYS A 19 12.26 -12.08 -9.92
CA LYS A 19 12.72 -13.15 -9.04
C LYS A 19 12.31 -14.53 -9.54
N ALA A 20 11.09 -14.73 -10.03
CA ALA A 20 10.65 -16.02 -10.55
C ALA A 20 11.41 -16.44 -11.82
N ARG A 21 11.91 -15.49 -12.63
CA ARG A 21 12.81 -15.75 -13.76
C ARG A 21 14.19 -16.24 -13.31
N THR A 22 14.57 -15.97 -12.06
CA THR A 22 15.82 -16.41 -11.46
C THR A 22 15.59 -17.56 -10.48
N ALA A 23 16.48 -18.54 -10.40
CA ALA A 23 16.37 -19.60 -9.37
C ALA A 23 16.86 -19.13 -7.98
N VAL A 24 16.89 -17.82 -7.73
CA VAL A 24 17.55 -17.21 -6.56
C VAL A 24 16.64 -17.25 -5.34
N SER A 25 17.13 -17.84 -4.26
CA SER A 25 16.45 -17.94 -2.96
C SER A 25 16.51 -16.63 -2.16
N ASN A 26 15.60 -16.48 -1.19
CA ASN A 26 15.66 -15.36 -0.24
C ASN A 26 16.95 -15.37 0.59
N LYS A 27 17.53 -16.56 0.82
CA LYS A 27 18.79 -16.71 1.56
C LYS A 27 19.96 -16.10 0.78
N GLU A 28 20.05 -16.39 -0.52
CA GLU A 28 21.09 -15.83 -1.39
C GLU A 28 20.96 -14.31 -1.51
N ILE A 29 19.74 -13.79 -1.61
CA ILE A 29 19.47 -12.35 -1.62
C ILE A 29 19.95 -11.69 -0.33
N ASN A 30 19.60 -12.28 0.81
CA ASN A 30 20.01 -11.78 2.12
C ASN A 30 21.54 -11.81 2.28
N GLN A 31 22.20 -12.85 1.79
CA GLN A 31 23.66 -12.97 1.79
C GLN A 31 24.33 -11.91 0.89
N ALA A 32 23.84 -11.72 -0.33
CA ALA A 32 24.40 -10.77 -1.28
C ALA A 32 24.20 -9.30 -0.84
N THR A 33 23.06 -9.01 -0.22
CA THR A 33 22.75 -7.65 0.26
C THR A 33 23.28 -7.37 1.66
N GLY A 34 23.62 -8.41 2.44
CA GLY A 34 23.99 -8.29 3.85
C GLY A 34 22.81 -7.92 4.76
N THR A 35 21.57 -8.17 4.33
CA THR A 35 20.35 -7.80 5.05
C THR A 35 19.41 -8.99 5.23
N GLN A 36 18.32 -8.82 5.99
CA GLN A 36 17.23 -9.79 6.08
C GLN A 36 15.95 -9.30 5.37
N MET A 37 16.11 -8.43 4.37
CA MET A 37 15.02 -7.68 3.75
C MET A 37 14.39 -8.36 2.53
N ALA A 38 14.86 -9.53 2.09
CA ALA A 38 14.31 -10.22 0.92
C ALA A 38 12.78 -10.41 0.97
N SER A 39 12.22 -10.71 2.14
CA SER A 39 10.77 -10.87 2.30
C SER A 39 10.02 -9.56 2.02
N HIS A 40 10.57 -8.41 2.42
CA HIS A 40 9.94 -7.11 2.21
C HIS A 40 9.99 -6.65 0.74
N TRP A 41 10.98 -7.10 -0.03
CA TRP A 41 11.11 -6.70 -1.44
C TRP A 41 10.31 -7.59 -2.40
N PHE A 42 10.09 -8.85 -2.04
CA PHE A 42 9.49 -9.85 -2.94
C PHE A 42 8.15 -10.42 -2.46
N THR A 43 7.59 -9.92 -1.35
CA THR A 43 6.24 -10.26 -0.89
C THR A 43 5.37 -9.03 -0.74
N ALA A 44 4.06 -9.19 -0.88
CA ALA A 44 3.12 -8.08 -0.81
C ALA A 44 2.91 -7.56 0.63
N SER A 45 3.19 -8.38 1.65
CA SER A 45 3.03 -7.98 3.04
C SER A 45 4.16 -7.04 3.44
N GLN A 46 3.83 -5.81 3.84
CA GLN A 46 4.79 -4.80 4.27
C GLN A 46 5.88 -4.56 3.22
N TRP A 47 5.47 -4.45 1.94
CA TRP A 47 6.39 -4.26 0.85
C TRP A 47 7.14 -2.93 0.97
N GLN A 48 8.44 -2.96 0.64
CA GLN A 48 9.28 -1.77 0.57
C GLN A 48 10.15 -1.81 -0.68
N LEU A 49 10.43 -0.64 -1.26
CA LEU A 49 11.43 -0.53 -2.32
C LEU A 49 12.83 -0.63 -1.69
N PRO A 50 13.75 -1.48 -2.21
CA PRO A 50 15.15 -1.44 -1.80
C PRO A 50 15.75 -0.06 -2.10
N ASN A 51 16.79 0.33 -1.37
CA ASN A 51 17.55 1.52 -1.75
C ASN A 51 18.43 1.25 -2.99
N ALA A 52 19.04 2.30 -3.55
CA ALA A 52 19.86 2.18 -4.75
C ALA A 52 20.99 1.14 -4.60
N GLU A 53 21.74 1.15 -3.49
CA GLU A 53 22.86 0.23 -3.27
C GLU A 53 22.38 -1.23 -3.17
N GLN A 54 21.26 -1.47 -2.47
CA GLN A 54 20.62 -2.79 -2.36
C GLN A 54 20.12 -3.25 -3.73
N TYR A 55 19.52 -2.35 -4.50
CA TYR A 55 19.04 -2.65 -5.85
C TYR A 55 20.19 -3.04 -6.80
N GLN A 56 21.32 -2.33 -6.74
CA GLN A 56 22.51 -2.69 -7.51
C GLN A 56 23.06 -4.08 -7.12
N LYS A 57 23.07 -4.42 -5.83
CA LYS A 57 23.46 -5.77 -5.37
C LYS A 57 22.49 -6.84 -5.85
N LEU A 58 21.19 -6.52 -5.88
CA LEU A 58 20.17 -7.40 -6.46
C LEU A 58 20.40 -7.59 -7.96
N GLN A 59 20.64 -6.52 -8.73
CA GLN A 59 20.96 -6.60 -10.16
C GLN A 59 22.23 -7.42 -10.42
N ALA A 60 23.26 -7.30 -9.58
CA ALA A 60 24.47 -8.11 -9.71
C ALA A 60 24.22 -9.60 -9.42
N LEU A 61 23.34 -9.90 -8.46
CA LEU A 61 22.97 -11.27 -8.10
C LEU A 61 22.06 -11.92 -9.16
N PHE A 62 21.14 -11.15 -9.70
CA PHE A 62 20.19 -11.56 -10.73
C PHE A 62 20.92 -11.42 -12.07
N THR A 63 21.68 -12.44 -12.48
CA THR A 63 22.40 -12.52 -13.77
C THR A 63 21.75 -11.67 -14.87
N GLN A 64 22.55 -10.90 -15.63
CA GLN A 64 22.27 -9.83 -16.63
C GLN A 64 20.88 -9.64 -17.30
N LYS A 65 19.95 -10.58 -17.22
CA LYS A 65 18.61 -10.56 -17.84
C LYS A 65 17.46 -10.34 -16.85
N ALA A 66 17.73 -10.03 -15.60
CA ALA A 66 16.69 -9.76 -14.61
C ALA A 66 16.96 -8.47 -13.85
N LEU A 67 15.89 -7.75 -13.48
CA LEU A 67 15.94 -6.40 -12.91
C LEU A 67 16.55 -5.34 -13.85
N GLU A 68 16.15 -5.34 -15.13
CA GLU A 68 16.70 -4.45 -16.17
C GLU A 68 16.32 -2.96 -16.05
N ARG A 69 15.38 -2.61 -15.15
CA ARG A 69 14.90 -1.23 -15.02
C ARG A 69 15.86 -0.38 -14.20
N ASP A 70 16.02 0.88 -14.57
CA ASP A 70 16.82 1.82 -13.79
C ASP A 70 16.15 2.17 -12.46
N TYR A 71 16.96 2.33 -11.41
CA TYR A 71 16.49 2.66 -10.07
C TYR A 71 15.69 3.96 -10.04
N ASP A 72 16.16 5.01 -10.72
CA ASP A 72 15.48 6.31 -10.77
C ASP A 72 14.07 6.22 -11.35
N THR A 73 13.86 5.32 -12.31
CA THR A 73 12.53 5.06 -12.89
C THR A 73 11.63 4.38 -11.86
N LEU A 74 12.15 3.39 -11.13
CA LEU A 74 11.41 2.69 -10.07
C LEU A 74 11.05 3.62 -8.92
N GLU A 75 11.99 4.47 -8.50
CA GLU A 75 11.75 5.46 -7.44
C GLU A 75 10.70 6.48 -7.87
N THR A 76 10.77 6.98 -9.11
CA THR A 76 9.78 7.91 -9.66
C THR A 76 8.39 7.30 -9.67
N GLU A 77 8.25 6.05 -10.14
CA GLU A 77 6.97 5.33 -10.13
C GLU A 77 6.46 5.12 -8.71
N PHE A 78 7.33 4.71 -7.78
CA PHE A 78 6.97 4.49 -6.39
C PHE A 78 6.45 5.78 -5.73
N VAL A 79 7.14 6.90 -5.92
CA VAL A 79 6.72 8.21 -5.39
C VAL A 79 5.39 8.66 -6.00
N ALA A 80 5.21 8.50 -7.31
CA ALA A 80 3.95 8.86 -7.97
C ALA A 80 2.78 8.05 -7.41
N LEU A 81 2.99 6.76 -7.20
CA LEU A 81 2.00 5.83 -6.67
C LEU A 81 1.64 6.15 -5.21
N GLN A 82 2.64 6.45 -4.39
CA GLN A 82 2.44 6.86 -3.01
C GLN A 82 1.64 8.17 -2.92
N ARG A 83 1.91 9.14 -3.80
CA ARG A 83 1.13 10.39 -3.88
C ARG A 83 -0.34 10.15 -4.24
N GLN A 84 -0.60 9.27 -5.22
CA GLN A 84 -1.97 8.91 -5.59
C GLN A 84 -2.72 8.26 -4.43
N TYR A 85 -2.07 7.35 -3.70
CA TYR A 85 -2.66 6.73 -2.51
C TYR A 85 -2.97 7.76 -1.41
N GLN A 86 -2.03 8.67 -1.14
CA GLN A 86 -2.25 9.73 -0.15
C GLN A 86 -3.41 10.65 -0.53
N GLY A 87 -3.53 11.02 -1.82
CA GLY A 87 -4.67 11.80 -2.32
C GLY A 87 -6.01 11.07 -2.12
N LEU A 88 -6.07 9.78 -2.48
CA LEU A 88 -7.28 8.99 -2.34
C LEU A 88 -7.66 8.75 -0.86
N ALA A 89 -6.66 8.57 0.02
CA ALA A 89 -6.89 8.46 1.46
C ALA A 89 -7.44 9.77 2.04
N GLN A 90 -6.91 10.92 1.60
CA GLN A 90 -7.41 12.23 1.98
C GLN A 90 -8.86 12.44 1.51
N GLU A 91 -9.17 12.10 0.26
CA GLU A 91 -10.55 12.19 -0.27
C GLU A 91 -11.52 11.30 0.53
N PHE A 92 -11.09 10.10 0.91
CA PHE A 92 -11.89 9.20 1.75
C PHE A 92 -12.12 9.80 3.15
N ASP A 93 -11.09 10.35 3.78
CA ASP A 93 -11.18 10.99 5.10
C ASP A 93 -12.07 12.25 5.05
N ASP A 94 -11.98 13.04 3.99
CA ASP A 94 -12.81 14.23 3.78
C ASP A 94 -14.29 13.85 3.59
N LEU A 95 -14.59 12.82 2.79
CA LEU A 95 -15.95 12.27 2.64
C LEU A 95 -16.50 11.76 3.97
N ASN A 96 -15.71 10.96 4.70
CA ASN A 96 -16.12 10.39 5.99
C ASN A 96 -16.33 11.49 7.05
N THR A 97 -15.53 12.55 7.02
CA THR A 97 -15.68 13.73 7.90
C THR A 97 -16.92 14.54 7.54
N GLY A 98 -17.19 14.73 6.25
CA GLY A 98 -18.40 15.38 5.73
C GLY A 98 -19.68 14.64 6.12
N GLU A 99 -19.71 13.31 5.94
CA GLU A 99 -20.83 12.46 6.38
C GLU A 99 -21.04 12.54 7.90
N ARG A 100 -19.96 12.47 8.69
CA ARG A 100 -20.04 12.57 10.16
C ARG A 100 -20.57 13.92 10.65
N SER A 101 -20.34 15.00 9.90
CA SER A 101 -20.89 16.32 10.20
C SER A 101 -22.40 16.41 9.90
N HIS A 102 -22.90 15.65 8.94
CA HIS A 102 -24.34 15.64 8.59
C HIS A 102 -25.20 15.00 9.68
N TYR A 103 -24.68 14.01 10.42
CA TYR A 103 -25.41 13.35 11.52
C TYR A 103 -25.43 14.13 12.84
N LYS A 104 -24.55 15.12 13.04
CA LYS A 104 -24.49 15.90 14.30
C LYS A 104 -25.36 17.16 14.30
N ASN A 105 -25.80 17.63 13.14
CA ASN A 105 -26.61 18.84 13.03
C ASN A 105 -28.11 18.59 13.19
N ASN A 106 -28.56 17.33 13.16
CA ASN A 106 -29.98 16.95 13.31
C ASN A 106 -30.44 16.82 14.78
N GLU A 107 -29.56 16.96 15.78
CA GLU A 107 -29.94 16.90 17.20
C GLU A 107 -30.19 18.29 17.84
N ARG A 108 -30.06 19.39 17.08
CA ARG A 108 -30.18 20.76 17.64
C ARG A 108 -31.42 21.55 17.19
N ASP A 109 -32.19 21.06 16.21
CA ASP A 109 -33.44 21.69 15.77
C ASP A 109 -34.60 20.70 15.81
N GLY A 110 -35.16 20.53 17.01
CA GLY A 110 -36.24 19.56 17.26
C GLY A 110 -36.98 19.84 18.56
N LYS A 111 -37.52 21.05 18.72
CA LYS A 111 -38.61 21.29 19.67
C LYS A 111 -39.84 20.49 19.21
N ASP A 112 -40.17 19.32 19.78
CA ASP A 112 -41.56 19.01 20.23
C ASP A 112 -41.74 17.63 20.94
N LYS A 113 -42.59 17.66 21.97
CA LYS A 113 -43.43 16.62 22.62
C LYS A 113 -42.91 15.20 22.92
N ARG A 114 -42.56 15.02 24.20
CA ARG A 114 -43.10 14.02 25.17
C ARG A 114 -43.85 12.82 24.53
N TYR A 115 -43.13 11.72 24.29
CA TYR A 115 -43.74 10.40 24.10
C TYR A 115 -44.14 9.83 25.47
N GLN A 116 -45.43 9.65 25.72
CA GLN A 116 -45.96 8.82 26.82
C GLN A 116 -46.52 7.54 26.18
N PRO A 117 -45.96 6.35 26.45
CA PRO A 117 -46.57 5.11 26.01
C PRO A 117 -47.83 4.82 26.83
N SER A 118 -48.98 4.73 26.15
CA SER A 118 -50.24 4.30 26.75
C SER A 118 -50.11 2.87 27.30
N ARG A 119 -50.32 2.73 28.61
CA ARG A 119 -50.40 1.44 29.30
C ARG A 119 -51.63 0.69 28.79
N VAL A 120 -51.40 -0.34 27.97
CA VAL A 120 -52.44 -1.31 27.59
C VAL A 120 -52.72 -2.17 28.82
N GLN A 121 -54.00 -2.23 29.24
CA GLN A 121 -54.49 -3.10 30.30
C GLN A 121 -54.60 -4.54 29.82
#